data_AF-A0A7J2LR28-F1
#
_entry.id   AF-A0A7J2LR28-F1
#
_cell.length_a   1.000
_cell.length_b   1.000
_cell.length_c   1.000
_cell.angle_alpha   90.00
_cell.angle_beta   90.00
_cell.angle_gamma   90.00
#
_symmetry.space_group_name_H-M   'P 1'
#
loop_
_entity.id
_entity.type
_entity.pdbx_description
1 polymer ?
#
loop_
_entity_poly.entity_id
_entity_poly.type
_entity_poly.pdbx_seq_one_letter_code
_entity_poly.pdbx_strand_id
1 'polypeptide(L)'
;MRTNKSIDVEKFWKIWSRVIEESEEGTLIVVEGYKDLRILRLLHVKGDIILSRIQDFWGTISIISRKNSKRVIILTDFDEEGE
;
A
#
# COMPACT_ATOMS: atom_id res chain seq x y z
N MET A 1 -23.11 6.16 -10.53
CA MET A 1 -23.78 5.23 -9.59
C MET A 1 -22.69 4.47 -8.85
N ARG A 2 -22.52 4.68 -7.54
CA ARG A 2 -21.70 3.77 -6.72
C ARG A 2 -22.45 2.45 -6.66
N THR A 3 -21.96 1.43 -7.34
CA THR A 3 -22.45 0.06 -7.16
C THR A 3 -22.23 -0.28 -5.70
N ASN A 4 -23.32 -0.53 -4.98
CA ASN A 4 -23.27 -1.01 -3.60
C ASN A 4 -22.79 -2.47 -3.64
N LYS A 5 -21.51 -2.67 -3.96
CA LYS A 5 -20.87 -4.00 -3.89
C LYS A 5 -20.84 -4.37 -2.42
N SER A 6 -21.57 -5.41 -2.05
CA SER A 6 -21.43 -6.02 -0.73
C SER A 6 -19.97 -6.42 -0.57
N ILE A 7 -19.28 -5.81 0.40
CA ILE A 7 -17.93 -6.21 0.76
C ILE A 7 -18.04 -7.58 1.41
N ASP A 8 -17.38 -8.57 0.83
CA ASP A 8 -17.14 -9.84 1.51
C ASP A 8 -16.16 -9.57 2.66
N VAL A 9 -16.71 -9.50 3.87
CA VAL A 9 -15.99 -9.13 5.08
C VAL A 9 -14.92 -10.16 5.43
N GLU A 10 -15.19 -11.45 5.22
CA GLU A 10 -14.20 -12.50 5.47
C GLU A 10 -13.03 -12.40 4.50
N LYS A 11 -13.33 -12.18 3.21
CA LYS A 11 -12.31 -11.95 2.19
C LYS A 11 -11.49 -10.70 2.48
N PHE A 12 -12.12 -9.61 2.92
CA PHE A 12 -11.43 -8.39 3.32
C PHE A 12 -10.42 -8.68 4.44
N TRP A 13 -10.86 -9.29 5.54
CA TRP A 13 -9.98 -9.56 6.67
C TRP A 13 -8.86 -10.53 6.30
N LYS A 14 -9.12 -11.54 5.47
CA LYS A 14 -8.08 -12.45 4.97
C LYS A 14 -7.00 -11.70 4.19
N ILE A 15 -7.37 -10.77 3.32
CA ILE A 15 -6.41 -9.94 2.57
C ILE A 15 -5.68 -9.00 3.53
N TRP A 16 -6.42 -8.37 4.44
CA TRP A 16 -5.87 -7.40 5.39
C TRP A 16 -4.83 -8.03 6.31
N SER A 17 -5.11 -9.20 6.89
CA SER A 17 -4.15 -9.95 7.72
C SER A 17 -2.86 -10.23 6.96
N ARG A 18 -2.96 -10.63 5.68
CA ARG A 18 -1.79 -10.86 4.85
C ARG A 18 -0.98 -9.58 4.59
N VAL A 19 -1.64 -8.43 4.39
CA VAL A 19 -0.94 -7.15 4.24
C VAL A 19 -0.15 -6.80 5.49
N ILE A 20 -0.73 -7.03 6.68
CA ILE A 20 -0.04 -6.80 7.96
C ILE A 20 1.18 -7.71 8.09
N GLU A 21 1.01 -9.03 7.93
CA GLU A 21 2.11 -10.01 8.01
C GLU A 21 3.25 -9.67 7.05
N GLU A 22 2.93 -9.42 5.78
CA GLU A 22 3.91 -9.04 4.76
C GLU A 22 4.66 -7.75 5.13
N SER A 23 3.94 -6.75 5.65
CA SER A 23 4.56 -5.48 6.06
C SER A 23 5.54 -5.65 7.23
N GLU A 24 5.26 -6.58 8.15
CA GLU A 24 6.13 -6.90 9.29
C GLU A 24 7.35 -7.74 8.86
N GLU A 25 7.22 -8.53 7.79
CA GLU A 25 8.33 -9.26 7.16
C GLU A 25 9.23 -8.37 6.27
N GLY A 26 8.97 -7.06 6.23
CA GLY A 26 9.78 -6.09 5.49
C GLY A 26 9.37 -5.88 4.03
N THR A 27 8.19 -6.34 3.63
CA THR A 27 7.59 -5.98 2.34
C THR A 27 7.23 -4.49 2.35
N LEU A 28 7.71 -3.74 1.35
CA LEU A 28 7.42 -2.31 1.23
C LEU A 28 5.99 -2.09 0.73
N ILE A 29 5.29 -1.11 1.31
CA ILE A 29 3.99 -0.67 0.80
C ILE A 29 4.15 0.66 0.09
N VAL A 30 3.66 0.76 -1.14
CA VAL A 30 3.60 2.03 -1.89
C VAL A 30 2.16 2.50 -1.89
N VAL A 31 1.94 3.73 -1.43
CA VAL A 31 0.64 4.41 -1.48
C VAL A 31 0.78 5.76 -2.16
N GLU A 32 -0.35 6.31 -2.57
CA GLU A 32 -0.37 7.52 -3.35
C GLU A 32 -0.11 8.77 -2.48
N GLY A 33 -0.83 8.92 -1.37
CA GLY A 33 -0.81 10.15 -0.57
C GLY A 33 -0.68 9.96 0.94
N TYR A 34 -0.51 11.09 1.63
CA TYR A 34 -0.42 11.13 3.10
C TYR A 34 -1.67 10.61 3.81
N LYS A 35 -2.84 10.74 3.17
CA LYS A 35 -4.10 10.24 3.74
C LYS A 35 -4.05 8.72 3.89
N ASP A 36 -3.59 8.02 2.86
CA ASP A 36 -3.47 6.56 2.85
C ASP A 36 -2.47 6.11 3.89
N LEU A 37 -1.29 6.75 3.92
CA LEU A 37 -0.29 6.50 4.95
C LEU A 37 -0.86 6.64 6.37
N ARG A 38 -1.61 7.72 6.65
CA ARG A 38 -2.20 7.94 7.98
C ARG A 38 -3.22 6.85 8.32
N ILE A 39 -4.07 6.47 7.37
CA ILE A 39 -5.08 5.42 7.58
C ILE A 39 -4.41 4.06 7.81
N LEU A 40 -3.44 3.68 6.99
CA LEU A 40 -2.69 2.42 7.16
C LEU A 40 -2.00 2.35 8.53
N ARG A 41 -1.43 3.46 9.01
CA ARG A 41 -0.84 3.53 10.36
C ARG A 41 -1.88 3.35 11.47
N LEU A 42 -3.06 3.99 11.35
CA LEU A 42 -4.18 3.78 12.29
C LEU A 42 -4.67 2.33 12.30
N LEU A 43 -4.57 1.65 11.15
CA LEU A 43 -4.92 0.25 10.99
C LEU A 43 -3.73 -0.71 11.25
N HIS A 44 -2.72 -0.25 11.99
CA HIS A 44 -1.59 -1.04 12.50
C HIS A 44 -0.62 -1.61 11.46
N VAL A 45 -0.61 -1.09 10.23
CA VAL A 45 0.53 -1.34 9.32
C VAL A 45 1.75 -0.67 9.93
N LYS A 46 2.78 -1.45 10.31
CA LYS A 46 4.02 -0.94 10.93
C LYS A 46 5.22 -0.93 9.98
N GLY A 47 5.15 -1.70 8.88
CA GLY A 47 6.20 -1.76 7.87
C GLY A 47 6.48 -0.43 7.19
N ASP A 48 7.53 -0.40 6.37
CA ASP A 48 7.90 0.79 5.61
C ASP A 48 6.82 1.12 4.55
N ILE A 49 6.37 2.38 4.54
CA ILE A 49 5.40 2.90 3.57
C ILE A 49 6.06 4.03 2.78
N ILE A 50 5.98 3.96 1.45
CA ILE A 50 6.51 4.94 0.50
C ILE A 50 5.34 5.70 -0.13
N LEU A 51 5.48 7.02 -0.25
CA LEU A 51 4.53 7.87 -0.98
C LEU A 51 4.99 8.00 -2.43
N SER A 52 4.13 7.68 -3.40
CA SER A 52 4.46 7.84 -4.82
C SER A 52 4.31 9.28 -5.30
N ARG A 53 3.28 10.05 -4.88
CA ARG A 53 3.03 11.42 -5.39
C ARG A 53 4.12 12.46 -5.08
N ILE A 54 5.02 12.19 -4.14
CA ILE A 54 6.07 13.14 -3.75
C ILE A 54 7.33 13.03 -4.62
N GLN A 55 7.37 12.09 -5.55
CA GLN A 55 8.53 11.76 -6.35
C GLN A 55 8.10 11.19 -7.71
N ASP A 56 8.99 11.21 -8.69
CA ASP A 56 8.70 10.56 -9.96
C ASP A 56 8.83 9.03 -9.84
N PHE A 57 8.46 8.32 -10.91
CA PHE A 57 8.53 6.87 -10.97
C PHE A 57 9.93 6.34 -10.62
N TRP A 58 10.98 6.95 -11.19
CA TRP A 58 12.37 6.55 -10.95
C TRP A 58 12.85 6.83 -9.52
N GLY A 59 12.38 7.91 -8.91
CA GLY A 59 12.60 8.21 -7.49
C GLY A 59 12.00 7.14 -6.59
N THR A 60 10.78 6.69 -6.90
CA THR A 60 10.13 5.58 -6.19
C THR A 60 10.93 4.28 -6.31
N ILE A 61 11.31 3.89 -7.52
CA ILE A 61 12.15 2.69 -7.76
C ILE A 61 13.49 2.78 -7.04
N SER A 62 14.12 3.96 -7.01
CA SER A 62 15.40 4.19 -6.33
C SER A 62 15.29 3.98 -4.82
N ILE A 63 14.20 4.45 -4.19
CA ILE A 63 13.97 4.26 -2.75
C ILE A 63 13.72 2.78 -2.44
N ILE A 64 12.88 2.11 -3.24
CA ILE A 64 12.62 0.67 -3.10
C ILE A 64 13.93 -0.11 -3.16
N SER A 65 14.78 0.19 -4.14
CA SER A 65 16.08 -0.46 -4.33
C SER A 65 17.02 -0.23 -3.14
N ARG A 66 17.07 0.98 -2.59
CA ARG A 66 17.91 1.32 -1.42
C ARG A 66 17.47 0.64 -0.13
N LYS A 67 16.17 0.40 0.02
CA LYS A 67 15.59 -0.29 1.18
C LYS A 67 15.84 -1.81 1.14
N ASN A 68 16.41 -2.34 0.04
CA ASN A 68 16.73 -3.75 -0.15
C ASN A 68 15.54 -4.71 0.10
N SER A 69 14.32 -4.23 -0.13
CA SER A 69 13.15 -5.08 0.00
C SER A 69 12.97 -5.90 -1.27
N LYS A 70 12.71 -7.19 -1.09
CA LYS A 70 12.52 -8.15 -2.20
C LYS A 70 11.09 -8.16 -2.72
N ARG A 71 10.15 -7.56 -1.98
CA ARG A 71 8.72 -7.56 -2.26
C ARG A 71 8.16 -6.16 -2.07
N VAL A 72 7.21 -5.80 -2.92
CA VAL A 72 6.47 -4.53 -2.84
C VAL A 72 5.00 -4.82 -2.99
N ILE A 73 4.16 -4.21 -2.14
CA ILE A 73 2.71 -4.16 -2.28
C ILE A 73 2.37 -2.74 -2.76
N ILE A 74 1.63 -2.65 -3.86
CA ILE A 74 1.10 -1.39 -4.39
C ILE A 74 -0.36 -1.28 -3.94
N LEU A 75 -0.69 -0.23 -3.18
CA LEU A 75 -2.04 0.09 -2.71
C LEU A 75 -2.44 1.47 -3.25
N THR A 76 -2.81 1.53 -4.52
CA THR A 76 -3.33 2.74 -5.19
C THR A 76 -4.83 2.62 -5.44
N ASP A 77 -5.47 3.73 -5.81
CA ASP A 77 -6.91 3.79 -6.06
C ASP A 77 -7.34 3.16 -7.41
N PHE A 78 -6.40 2.61 -8.19
CA PHE A 78 -6.61 2.00 -9.52
C PHE A 78 -7.45 2.89 -10.47
N ASP A 79 -7.30 4.21 -10.40
CA ASP A 79 -7.80 5.18 -11.37
C ASP A 79 -6.73 5.51 -12.43
N GLU A 80 -7.03 6.38 -13.40
CA GLU A 80 -6.07 6.72 -14.46
C GLU A 80 -4.76 7.33 -13.93
N GLU A 81 -4.76 7.95 -12.74
CA GLU A 81 -3.54 8.44 -12.07
C GLU A 81 -2.80 7.31 -11.33
N GLY A 82 -3.52 6.30 -10.87
CA GLY A 82 -3.01 5.16 -10.10
C GLY A 82 -2.68 3.89 -10.89
N GLU A 83 -3.02 3.82 -12.18
CA GLU A 83 -2.65 2.75 -13.15
C GLU A 83 -1.29 3.00 -13.83
#